data_AF-A0A7S2CJ00-F1
#
_entry.id   AF-A0A7S2CJ00-F1
#
_cell.length_a   1.000
_cell.length_b   1.000
_cell.length_c   1.000
_cell.angle_alpha   90.00
_cell.angle_beta   90.00
_cell.angle_gamma   90.00
#
_symmetry.space_group_name_H-M   'P 1'
#
loop_
_entity.id
_entity.type
_entity.pdbx_description
1 polymer ?
#
loop_
_entity_poly.entity_id
_entity_poly.type
_entity_poly.pdbx_seq_one_letter_code
_entity_poly.pdbx_strand_id
1 'polypeptide(L)'
;KKERALCKHREANGLVDQINIDLTYAVCFNLANAYHKNKMYDEAIHTYSLLVKNKQYPQSGRLRVNMGNIYYEQKKFPQAIKMYRMALDQIPPTGKEIRFKIFRNIGNAFVRLGQFQDAIQSYETIMAGNADFQTGFNLVLCYYALGDADKMKRGFAKLLSIPIPGMGDEDEEPEEAKQAEDVEAI
;
A
#
# COMPACT_ATOMS: atom_id res chain seq x y z
N LYS A 1 -25.43 15.96 -33.37
CA LYS A 1 -26.92 15.95 -33.26
C LYS A 1 -27.41 15.53 -31.86
N LYS A 2 -26.84 14.47 -31.25
CA LYS A 2 -27.20 14.01 -29.88
C LYS A 2 -26.75 14.96 -28.75
N GLU A 3 -25.56 15.55 -28.81
CA GLU A 3 -25.09 16.50 -27.78
C GLU A 3 -25.92 17.79 -27.69
N ARG A 4 -26.33 18.34 -28.84
CA ARG A 4 -27.17 19.55 -28.89
C ARG A 4 -28.58 19.30 -28.33
N ALA A 5 -29.10 18.08 -28.49
CA ALA A 5 -30.36 17.66 -27.88
C ALA A 5 -30.22 17.44 -26.36
N LEU A 6 -29.09 16.86 -25.93
CA LEU A 6 -28.76 16.69 -24.51
C LEU A 6 -28.62 18.05 -23.79
N CYS A 7 -27.99 19.04 -24.44
CA CYS A 7 -27.83 20.39 -23.89
C CYS A 7 -29.17 21.10 -23.70
N LYS A 8 -30.04 21.09 -24.73
CA LYS A 8 -31.40 21.65 -24.65
C LYS A 8 -32.27 20.95 -23.60
N HIS A 9 -32.14 19.63 -23.46
CA HIS A 9 -32.84 18.88 -22.42
C HIS A 9 -32.36 19.24 -21.02
N ARG A 10 -31.06 19.51 -20.85
CA ARG A 10 -30.50 19.98 -19.57
C ARG A 10 -30.97 21.40 -19.25
N GLU A 11 -31.00 22.29 -20.24
CA GLU A 11 -31.55 23.65 -20.14
C GLU A 11 -33.04 23.64 -19.76
N ALA A 12 -33.85 22.86 -20.46
CA ALA A 12 -35.30 22.80 -20.23
C ALA A 12 -35.69 22.24 -18.85
N ASN A 13 -34.83 21.41 -18.24
CA ASN A 13 -35.10 20.79 -16.94
C ASN A 13 -34.32 21.43 -15.77
N GLY A 14 -33.66 22.57 -15.99
CA GLY A 14 -32.85 23.22 -14.94
C GLY A 14 -31.62 22.41 -14.51
N LEU A 15 -31.16 21.47 -15.34
CA LEU A 15 -30.02 20.58 -15.09
C LEU A 15 -28.70 21.16 -15.63
N VAL A 16 -28.68 22.42 -16.09
CA VAL A 16 -27.47 23.10 -16.61
C VAL A 16 -26.41 23.21 -15.53
N ASP A 17 -26.85 23.47 -14.29
CA ASP A 17 -25.99 23.65 -13.12
C ASP A 17 -25.73 22.35 -12.34
N GLN A 18 -26.32 21.23 -12.77
CA GLN A 18 -25.98 19.92 -12.22
C GLN A 18 -24.72 19.40 -12.90
N ILE A 19 -23.58 19.98 -12.53
CA ILE A 19 -22.27 19.37 -12.76
C ILE A 19 -22.36 17.97 -12.15
N ASN A 20 -22.30 16.94 -12.99
CA ASN A 20 -22.27 15.57 -12.51
C ASN A 20 -20.91 15.36 -11.84
N ILE A 21 -20.89 15.57 -10.52
CA ILE A 21 -19.71 15.53 -9.65
C ILE A 21 -18.99 14.18 -9.82
N ASP A 22 -19.74 13.08 -9.93
CA ASP A 22 -19.18 11.75 -10.13
C ASP A 22 -18.49 11.61 -11.50
N LEU A 23 -19.08 12.17 -12.56
CA LEU A 23 -18.48 12.20 -13.89
C LEU A 23 -17.22 13.07 -13.91
N THR A 24 -17.27 14.26 -13.30
CA THR A 24 -16.10 15.13 -13.19
C THR A 24 -14.98 14.45 -12.42
N TYR A 25 -15.30 13.79 -11.31
CA TYR A 25 -14.33 12.98 -10.56
C TYR A 25 -13.69 11.91 -11.44
N ALA A 26 -14.51 11.09 -12.11
CA ALA A 26 -14.03 9.97 -12.92
C ALA A 26 -13.14 10.44 -14.08
N VAL A 27 -13.54 11.50 -14.79
CA VAL A 27 -12.77 12.07 -15.90
C VAL A 27 -11.43 12.61 -15.40
N CYS A 28 -11.43 13.45 -14.36
CA CYS A 28 -10.21 14.02 -13.82
C CYS A 28 -9.28 12.94 -13.21
N PHE A 29 -9.84 11.93 -12.55
CA PHE A 29 -9.08 10.83 -11.97
C PHE A 29 -8.40 10.00 -13.06
N ASN A 30 -9.13 9.65 -14.12
CA ASN A 30 -8.58 8.90 -15.25
C ASN A 30 -7.55 9.72 -16.02
N LEU A 31 -7.78 11.03 -16.18
CA LEU A 31 -6.81 11.94 -16.79
C LEU A 31 -5.52 12.02 -15.97
N ALA A 32 -5.61 12.16 -14.64
CA ALA A 32 -4.45 12.18 -13.75
C ALA A 32 -3.66 10.86 -13.81
N ASN A 33 -4.36 9.72 -13.86
CA ASN A 33 -3.73 8.40 -14.08
C ASN A 33 -3.04 8.30 -15.44
N ALA A 34 -3.65 8.84 -16.51
CA ALA A 34 -3.05 8.85 -17.83
C ALA A 34 -1.79 9.73 -17.86
N TYR A 35 -1.81 10.91 -17.25
CA TYR A 35 -0.62 11.75 -17.09
C TYR A 35 0.49 11.03 -16.31
N HIS A 36 0.14 10.36 -15.20
CA HIS A 36 1.10 9.58 -14.43
C HIS A 36 1.74 8.47 -15.27
N LYS A 37 0.95 7.66 -15.99
CA LYS A 37 1.46 6.59 -16.87
C LYS A 37 2.37 7.12 -17.98
N ASN A 38 2.11 8.33 -18.47
CA ASN A 38 2.94 8.99 -19.48
C ASN A 38 4.12 9.79 -18.88
N LYS A 39 4.38 9.68 -17.57
CA LYS A 39 5.44 10.40 -16.83
C LYS A 39 5.29 11.93 -16.87
N MET A 40 4.11 12.43 -17.22
CA MET A 40 3.71 13.84 -17.13
C MET A 40 3.33 14.15 -15.69
N TYR A 41 4.34 14.14 -14.82
CA TYR A 41 4.10 14.08 -13.38
C TYR A 41 3.52 15.37 -12.81
N ASP A 42 3.91 16.53 -13.34
CA ASP A 42 3.45 17.82 -12.81
C ASP A 42 1.96 18.03 -13.16
N GLU A 43 1.54 17.66 -14.37
CA GLU A 43 0.15 17.65 -14.78
C GLU A 43 -0.68 16.64 -13.98
N ALA A 44 -0.12 15.46 -13.71
CA ALA A 44 -0.77 14.45 -12.87
C ALA A 44 -0.99 14.98 -11.44
N ILE A 45 0.05 15.53 -10.81
CA ILE A 45 -0.01 16.12 -9.46
C ILE A 45 -0.99 17.29 -9.44
N HIS A 46 -0.97 18.17 -10.44
CA HIS A 46 -1.90 19.29 -10.54
C HIS A 46 -3.35 18.80 -10.60
N THR A 47 -3.64 17.85 -11.49
CA THR A 47 -4.98 17.28 -11.66
C THR A 47 -5.47 16.59 -10.37
N TYR A 48 -4.60 15.81 -9.72
CA TYR A 48 -4.92 15.23 -8.41
C TYR A 48 -5.17 16.28 -7.33
N SER A 49 -4.39 17.37 -7.32
CA SER A 49 -4.55 18.46 -6.34
C SER A 49 -5.89 19.17 -6.48
N LEU A 50 -6.39 19.34 -7.71
CA LEU A 50 -7.73 19.88 -7.97
C LEU A 50 -8.82 18.99 -7.35
N LEU A 51 -8.70 17.67 -7.53
CA LEU A 51 -9.62 16.71 -6.93
C LEU A 51 -9.53 16.72 -5.40
N VAL A 52 -8.34 16.74 -4.81
CA VAL A 52 -8.16 16.74 -3.35
C VAL A 52 -8.74 17.99 -2.68
N LYS A 53 -8.73 19.15 -3.37
CA LYS A 53 -9.27 20.40 -2.84
C LYS A 53 -10.80 20.42 -2.76
N ASN A 54 -11.48 19.68 -3.63
CA ASN A 54 -12.93 19.63 -3.61
C ASN A 54 -13.42 18.65 -2.54
N LYS A 55 -14.05 19.20 -1.48
CA LYS A 55 -14.58 18.45 -0.34
C LYS A 55 -15.73 17.50 -0.71
N GLN A 56 -16.35 17.67 -1.87
CA GLN A 56 -17.43 16.81 -2.33
C GLN A 56 -16.93 15.41 -2.73
N TYR A 57 -15.63 15.21 -2.90
CA TYR A 57 -15.07 13.91 -3.29
C TYR A 57 -14.65 13.08 -2.06
N PRO A 58 -15.31 11.93 -1.79
CA PRO A 58 -15.10 11.17 -0.56
C PRO A 58 -13.78 10.39 -0.49
N GLN A 59 -13.00 10.35 -1.58
CA GLN A 59 -11.81 9.48 -1.72
C GLN A 59 -10.48 10.24 -1.69
N SER A 60 -10.41 11.36 -0.95
CA SER A 60 -9.20 12.20 -0.92
C SER A 60 -7.94 11.50 -0.41
N GLY A 61 -8.08 10.43 0.40
CA GLY A 61 -6.95 9.63 0.88
C GLY A 61 -6.29 8.83 -0.24
N ARG A 62 -7.08 8.16 -1.09
CA ARG A 62 -6.58 7.37 -2.23
C ARG A 62 -5.85 8.25 -3.25
N LEU A 63 -6.37 9.45 -3.51
CA LEU A 63 -5.73 10.42 -4.40
C LEU A 63 -4.34 10.82 -3.89
N ARG A 64 -4.20 11.03 -2.58
CA ARG A 64 -2.90 11.34 -1.95
C ARG A 64 -1.91 10.17 -2.05
N VAL A 65 -2.38 8.92 -1.96
CA VAL A 65 -1.51 7.75 -2.23
C VAL A 65 -0.95 7.82 -3.64
N ASN A 66 -1.77 8.12 -4.65
CA ASN A 66 -1.31 8.25 -6.04
C ASN A 66 -0.31 9.40 -6.20
N MET A 67 -0.55 10.56 -5.57
CA MET A 67 0.43 11.66 -5.54
C MET A 67 1.75 11.24 -4.88
N GLY A 68 1.68 10.47 -3.78
CA GLY A 68 2.85 9.92 -3.11
C GLY A 68 3.64 8.96 -4.01
N ASN A 69 2.95 8.10 -4.77
CA ASN A 69 3.59 7.20 -5.73
C ASN A 69 4.34 7.98 -6.83
N ILE A 70 3.73 9.05 -7.36
CA ILE A 70 4.38 9.93 -8.33
C ILE A 70 5.65 10.56 -7.73
N TYR A 71 5.58 11.10 -6.52
CA TYR A 71 6.77 11.65 -5.85
C TYR A 71 7.85 10.59 -5.60
N TYR A 72 7.45 9.36 -5.28
CA TYR A 72 8.37 8.23 -5.11
C TYR A 72 9.09 7.89 -6.42
N GLU A 73 8.38 7.84 -7.54
CA GLU A 73 8.97 7.62 -8.89
C GLU A 73 9.91 8.76 -9.29
N GLN A 74 9.60 10.00 -8.90
CA GLN A 74 10.50 11.15 -9.05
C GLN A 74 11.72 11.12 -8.10
N LYS A 75 11.86 10.09 -7.24
CA LYS A 75 12.87 9.99 -6.17
C LYS A 75 12.77 11.12 -5.12
N LYS A 76 11.63 11.81 -5.06
CA LYS A 76 11.30 12.84 -4.06
C LYS A 76 10.69 12.16 -2.82
N PHE A 77 11.48 11.34 -2.15
CA PHE A 77 11.01 10.47 -1.06
C PHE A 77 10.39 11.24 0.13
N PRO A 78 10.94 12.37 0.59
CA PRO A 78 10.31 13.12 1.69
C PRO A 78 8.90 13.62 1.34
N GLN A 79 8.70 14.09 0.11
CA GLN A 79 7.39 14.52 -0.40
C GLN A 79 6.44 13.32 -0.52
N ALA A 80 6.94 12.17 -0.97
CA ALA A 80 6.16 10.92 -1.03
C ALA A 80 5.66 10.52 0.36
N ILE A 81 6.55 10.48 1.36
CA ILE A 81 6.21 10.15 2.75
C ILE A 81 5.16 11.13 3.30
N LYS A 82 5.31 12.43 3.03
CA LYS A 82 4.31 13.43 3.44
C LYS A 82 2.93 13.12 2.86
N MET A 83 2.83 12.82 1.56
CA MET A 83 1.56 12.47 0.93
C MET A 83 0.96 11.19 1.50
N TYR A 84 1.78 10.17 1.73
CA TYR A 84 1.32 8.92 2.35
C TYR A 84 0.81 9.11 3.78
N ARG A 85 1.49 9.91 4.61
CA ARG A 85 1.02 10.23 5.97
C ARG A 85 -0.32 10.95 5.94
N MET A 86 -0.46 11.96 5.08
CA MET A 86 -1.73 12.65 4.89
C MET A 86 -2.85 11.71 4.37
N ALA A 87 -2.52 10.66 3.63
CA ALA A 87 -3.49 9.64 3.25
C ALA A 87 -3.92 8.78 4.44
N LEU A 88 -2.98 8.39 5.33
CA LEU A 88 -3.28 7.65 6.56
C LEU A 88 -4.17 8.44 7.53
N ASP A 89 -4.06 9.76 7.57
CA ASP A 89 -4.90 10.62 8.41
C ASP A 89 -6.38 10.61 7.96
N GLN A 90 -6.62 10.31 6.67
CA GLN A 90 -7.95 10.32 6.08
C GLN A 90 -8.58 8.94 5.94
N ILE A 91 -7.76 7.89 5.91
CA ILE A 91 -8.24 6.51 5.77
C ILE A 91 -8.52 5.97 7.17
N PRO A 92 -9.78 5.66 7.51
CA PRO A 92 -10.12 5.17 8.84
C PRO A 92 -9.36 3.88 9.20
N PRO A 93 -9.13 3.62 10.50
CA PRO A 93 -8.49 2.38 10.97
C PRO A 93 -9.20 1.09 10.52
N THR A 94 -10.49 1.16 10.15
CA THR A 94 -11.25 0.04 9.59
C THR A 94 -10.74 -0.39 8.21
N GLY A 95 -10.10 0.50 7.45
CA GLY A 95 -9.48 0.21 6.15
C GLY A 95 -8.09 -0.41 6.26
N LYS A 96 -7.93 -1.45 7.08
CA LYS A 96 -6.62 -2.04 7.45
C LYS A 96 -5.75 -2.37 6.23
N GLU A 97 -6.31 -3.03 5.22
CA GLU A 97 -5.56 -3.43 4.01
C GLU A 97 -4.93 -2.23 3.27
N ILE A 98 -5.69 -1.14 3.11
CA ILE A 98 -5.18 0.05 2.44
C ILE A 98 -4.10 0.71 3.31
N ARG A 99 -4.30 0.76 4.62
CA ARG A 99 -3.30 1.31 5.56
C ARG A 99 -1.99 0.51 5.49
N PHE A 100 -2.03 -0.82 5.45
CA PHE A 100 -0.82 -1.65 5.30
C PHE A 100 -0.09 -1.40 3.98
N LYS A 101 -0.82 -1.23 2.87
CA LYS A 101 -0.20 -0.82 1.59
C LYS A 101 0.51 0.53 1.70
N ILE A 102 -0.09 1.49 2.41
CA ILE A 102 0.52 2.81 2.61
C ILE A 102 1.75 2.72 3.53
N PHE A 103 1.68 1.98 4.64
CA PHE A 103 2.84 1.73 5.50
C PHE A 103 3.99 1.08 4.73
N ARG A 104 3.69 0.17 3.79
CA ARG A 104 4.71 -0.46 2.96
C ARG A 104 5.37 0.57 2.05
N ASN A 105 4.60 1.46 1.45
CA ASN A 105 5.13 2.54 0.62
C ASN A 105 5.99 3.54 1.42
N ILE A 106 5.58 3.85 2.67
CA ILE A 106 6.38 4.68 3.60
C ILE A 106 7.69 3.97 3.96
N GLY A 107 7.63 2.69 4.34
CA GLY A 107 8.81 1.89 4.67
C GLY A 107 9.79 1.81 3.50
N ASN A 108 9.29 1.55 2.29
CA ASN A 108 10.10 1.57 1.07
C ASN A 108 10.75 2.94 0.85
N ALA A 109 10.02 4.04 1.03
CA ALA A 109 10.58 5.39 0.91
C ALA A 109 11.69 5.67 1.93
N PHE A 110 11.53 5.21 3.17
CA PHE A 110 12.57 5.32 4.20
C PHE A 110 13.82 4.49 3.88
N VAL A 111 13.65 3.26 3.37
CA VAL A 111 14.78 2.44 2.88
C VAL A 111 15.56 3.18 1.79
N ARG A 112 14.86 3.83 0.85
CA ARG A 112 15.50 4.60 -0.22
C ARG A 112 16.22 5.86 0.27
N LEU A 113 15.84 6.37 1.44
CA LEU A 113 16.54 7.46 2.14
C LEU A 113 17.68 6.97 3.04
N GLY A 114 17.87 5.66 3.22
CA GLY A 114 18.81 5.08 4.18
C GLY A 114 18.35 5.19 5.64
N GLN A 115 17.10 5.60 5.88
CA GLN A 115 16.51 5.74 7.21
C GLN A 115 15.93 4.40 7.67
N PHE A 116 16.79 3.41 7.89
CA PHE A 116 16.37 2.03 8.18
C PHE A 116 15.57 1.89 9.48
N GLN A 117 15.86 2.71 10.50
CA GLN A 117 15.13 2.68 11.77
C GLN A 117 13.65 3.06 11.60
N ASP A 118 13.35 4.05 10.75
CA ASP A 118 11.97 4.47 10.45
C ASP A 118 11.25 3.47 9.53
N ALA A 119 12.01 2.84 8.61
CA ALA A 119 11.49 1.76 7.78
C ALA A 119 11.05 0.54 8.62
N ILE A 120 11.86 0.17 9.62
CA ILE A 120 11.56 -0.92 10.56
C ILE A 120 10.20 -0.69 11.24
N GLN A 121 9.94 0.50 11.79
CA GLN A 121 8.66 0.79 12.45
C GLN A 121 7.47 0.60 11.50
N SER A 122 7.63 1.01 10.24
CA SER A 122 6.59 0.87 9.22
C SER A 122 6.31 -0.60 8.88
N TYR A 123 7.36 -1.42 8.77
CA TYR A 123 7.22 -2.84 8.49
C TYR A 123 6.75 -3.66 9.70
N GLU A 124 7.21 -3.37 10.91
CA GLU A 124 6.74 -4.01 12.15
C GLU A 124 5.23 -3.80 12.33
N THR A 125 4.73 -2.61 12.01
CA THR A 125 3.28 -2.30 12.05
C THR A 125 2.48 -3.21 11.12
N ILE A 126 3.00 -3.52 9.93
CA ILE A 126 2.37 -4.46 8.99
C ILE A 126 2.47 -5.87 9.53
N MET A 127 3.66 -6.32 9.94
CA MET A 127 3.91 -7.67 10.44
C MET A 127 3.07 -8.02 11.68
N ALA A 128 2.70 -7.04 12.49
CA ALA A 128 1.82 -7.23 13.65
C ALA A 128 0.34 -7.45 13.30
N GLY A 129 -0.12 -7.00 12.12
CA GLY A 129 -1.54 -7.03 11.75
C GLY A 129 -1.87 -7.81 10.47
N ASN A 130 -0.93 -7.93 9.54
CA ASN A 130 -1.01 -8.70 8.31
C ASN A 130 0.42 -9.14 7.97
N ALA A 131 0.87 -10.21 8.62
CA ALA A 131 2.20 -10.77 8.35
C ALA A 131 2.24 -11.34 6.94
N ASP A 132 3.22 -10.90 6.15
CA ASP A 132 3.46 -11.42 4.82
C ASP A 132 4.96 -11.52 4.54
N PHE A 133 5.32 -12.46 3.67
CA PHE A 133 6.71 -12.77 3.38
C PHE A 133 7.49 -11.55 2.86
N GLN A 134 6.91 -10.77 1.95
CA GLN A 134 7.60 -9.63 1.34
C GLN A 134 7.94 -8.55 2.38
N THR A 135 7.01 -8.23 3.28
CA THR A 135 7.29 -7.25 4.33
C THR A 135 8.25 -7.79 5.39
N GLY A 136 8.14 -9.06 5.78
CA GLY A 136 9.09 -9.66 6.70
C GLY A 136 10.51 -9.72 6.14
N PHE A 137 10.66 -10.01 4.85
CA PHE A 137 11.96 -9.97 4.16
C PHE A 137 12.56 -8.56 4.16
N ASN A 138 11.77 -7.53 3.79
CA ASN A 138 12.23 -6.15 3.83
C ASN A 138 12.63 -5.70 5.25
N LEU A 139 11.92 -6.17 6.28
CA LEU A 139 12.24 -5.89 7.67
C LEU A 139 13.58 -6.50 8.08
N VAL A 140 13.82 -7.77 7.74
CA VAL A 140 15.10 -8.45 7.99
C VAL A 140 16.27 -7.73 7.29
N LEU A 141 16.08 -7.30 6.05
CA LEU A 141 17.08 -6.49 5.33
C LEU A 141 17.39 -5.18 6.04
N CYS A 142 16.40 -4.53 6.65
CA CYS A 142 16.64 -3.31 7.43
C CYS A 142 17.43 -3.60 8.71
N TYR A 143 17.15 -4.71 9.41
CA TYR A 143 17.96 -5.12 10.57
C TYR A 143 19.40 -5.45 10.17
N TYR A 144 19.60 -6.12 9.03
CA TYR A 144 20.92 -6.37 8.46
C TYR A 144 21.67 -5.07 8.15
N ALA A 145 21.01 -4.11 7.50
CA ALA A 145 21.61 -2.81 7.18
C ALA A 145 22.03 -2.01 8.42
N LEU A 146 21.37 -2.22 9.56
CA LEU A 146 21.73 -1.61 10.85
C LEU A 146 22.76 -2.42 11.66
N GLY A 147 23.10 -3.65 11.24
CA GLY A 147 24.00 -4.54 11.97
C GLY A 147 23.39 -5.14 13.26
N ASP A 148 22.07 -5.08 13.44
CA ASP A 148 21.38 -5.63 14.61
C ASP A 148 21.15 -7.14 14.42
N ALA A 149 22.18 -7.93 14.74
CA ALA A 149 22.17 -9.38 14.58
C ALA A 149 21.06 -10.08 15.38
N ASP A 150 20.73 -9.57 16.57
CA ASP A 150 19.70 -10.15 17.43
C ASP A 150 18.30 -9.96 16.83
N LYS A 151 17.97 -8.75 16.38
CA LYS A 151 16.69 -8.50 15.70
C LYS A 151 16.63 -9.20 14.35
N MET A 152 17.73 -9.29 13.61
CA MET A 152 17.80 -10.05 12.37
C MET A 152 17.46 -11.52 12.60
N LYS A 153 18.11 -12.19 13.56
CA LYS A 153 17.85 -13.61 13.87
C LYS A 153 16.39 -13.84 14.25
N ARG A 154 15.84 -13.00 15.14
CA ARG A 154 14.42 -13.08 15.54
C ARG A 154 13.47 -12.80 14.38
N GLY A 155 13.77 -11.80 13.56
CA GLY A 155 12.98 -11.42 12.39
C GLY A 155 12.97 -12.52 11.33
N PHE A 156 14.11 -13.17 11.10
CA PHE A 156 14.24 -14.28 10.17
C PHE A 156 13.47 -15.51 10.65
N ALA A 157 13.56 -15.86 11.94
CA ALA A 157 12.73 -16.93 12.52
C ALA A 157 11.23 -16.67 12.34
N LYS A 158 10.78 -15.43 12.56
CA LYS A 158 9.38 -15.03 12.29
C LYS A 158 9.04 -15.15 10.80
N LEU A 159 9.94 -14.77 9.90
CA LEU A 159 9.71 -14.86 8.46
C LEU A 159 9.51 -16.31 8.01
N LEU A 160 10.29 -17.26 8.54
CA LEU A 160 10.16 -18.69 8.24
C LEU A 160 8.83 -19.28 8.74
N SER A 161 8.27 -18.73 9.82
CA SER A 161 6.96 -19.16 10.32
C SER A 161 5.76 -18.66 9.50
N ILE A 162 5.97 -17.82 8.49
CA ILE A 162 4.89 -17.31 7.64
C ILE A 162 4.60 -18.33 6.54
N PRO A 163 3.37 -18.89 6.48
CA PRO A 163 3.00 -19.82 5.43
C PRO A 163 3.13 -19.17 4.05
N ILE A 164 3.88 -19.80 3.16
CA ILE A 164 4.03 -19.34 1.78
C ILE A 164 2.88 -19.96 0.96
N PRO A 165 1.96 -19.16 0.40
CA PRO A 165 0.85 -19.71 -0.38
C PRO A 165 1.36 -20.55 -1.55
N GLY A 166 1.10 -21.86 -1.53
CA GLY A 166 1.49 -22.80 -2.59
C GLY A 166 2.75 -23.64 -2.32
N MET A 167 3.48 -23.37 -1.23
CA MET A 167 4.40 -24.36 -0.62
C MET A 167 3.61 -25.04 0.49
N GLY A 168 3.04 -26.22 0.19
CA GLY A 168 2.54 -27.09 1.25
C GLY A 168 3.71 -27.60 2.09
N ASP A 169 3.45 -27.92 3.34
CA ASP A 169 4.41 -28.49 4.28
C ASP A 169 4.95 -29.83 3.74
N GLU A 170 6.04 -29.80 2.96
CA GLU A 170 6.74 -31.00 2.48
C GLU A 170 7.72 -31.55 3.55
N ASP A 171 7.82 -30.90 4.70
CA ASP A 171 8.81 -31.19 5.75
C ASP A 171 8.19 -31.72 7.06
N GLU A 172 7.08 -32.47 7.01
CA GLU A 172 6.75 -33.37 8.13
C GLU A 172 7.63 -34.63 8.01
N GLU A 173 8.82 -34.58 8.63
CA GLU A 173 9.63 -35.77 8.89
C GLU A 173 8.74 -36.81 9.62
N PRO A 174 8.65 -38.06 9.13
CA PRO A 174 7.82 -39.07 9.79
C PRO A 174 8.38 -39.37 11.18
N GLU A 175 7.52 -39.24 12.20
CA GLU A 175 7.82 -39.66 13.57
C GLU A 175 8.34 -41.11 13.55
N GLU A 176 9.63 -41.29 13.84
CA GLU A 176 10.22 -42.61 14.06
C GLU A 176 9.45 -43.30 15.21
N ALA A 177 8.83 -44.42 14.88
CA ALA A 177 8.11 -45.27 15.80
C ALA A 177 9.03 -45.79 16.92
N LYS A 178 9.11 -45.05 18.02
CA LYS A 178 9.51 -45.57 19.33
C LYS A 178 8.41 -46.49 19.85
N GLN A 179 8.47 -47.77 19.51
CA GLN A 179 7.86 -48.85 20.31
C GLN A 179 8.30 -50.22 19.78
N ALA A 180 9.42 -50.72 20.30
CA ALA A 180 9.73 -52.15 20.41
C ALA A 180 10.89 -52.35 21.39
N GLU A 181 10.78 -51.78 22.60
CA GLU A 181 11.38 -52.37 23.79
C GLU A 181 10.22 -52.84 24.67
N ASP A 182 10.41 -53.95 25.36
CA ASP A 182 9.45 -54.70 26.17
C ASP A 182 8.55 -55.69 25.41
N VAL A 183 9.11 -56.87 25.07
CA VAL A 183 8.65 -58.14 25.67
C VAL A 183 9.84 -59.12 25.70
N GLU A 184 10.56 -59.15 26.81
CA GLU A 184 11.24 -60.36 27.29
C GLU A 184 10.39 -60.98 28.41
N ALA A 185 10.45 -62.31 28.49
CA ALA A 185 10.13 -63.17 29.65
C ALA A 185 8.79 -63.95 29.66
N ILE A 186 9.01 -65.28 29.63
CA ILE A 186 8.17 -66.45 29.99
C ILE A 186 7.40 -67.10 28.85
#